data_AF-A0A6B1FLD8-F1
#
_entry.id   AF-A0A6B1FLD8-F1
#
_cell.length_a   1.000
_cell.length_b   1.000
_cell.length_c   1.000
_cell.angle_alpha   90.00
_cell.angle_beta   90.00
_cell.angle_gamma   90.00
#
_symmetry.space_group_name_H-M   'P 1'
#
loop_
_entity.id
_entity.type
_entity.pdbx_description
1 polymer ?
#
loop_
_entity_poly.entity_id
_entity_poly.type
_entity_poly.pdbx_seq_one_letter_code
_entity_poly.pdbx_strand_id
1 'polypeptide(L)'
;MTKAKRDQRPYNMVQRCLPGLILNTILETIKEMDNPYQARPGLGGMTAYPPKAMATVCILMEAEMRTYRKMVGYLRMHPDVVRRIGLSKVPSKSTIWRAYGMIPELYLREVHLRIVRDIMAGYLVGDSTGYSGNRFVRWFSIRHGRAETKRGWIKLHSIIDIATRAILDYYITDGYAADITGGYGPYAQGRSG
;
A
#
# COMPACT_ATOMS: atom_id res chain seq x y z
N MET A 1 6.58 13.59 -40.52
CA MET A 1 7.05 12.71 -39.43
C MET A 1 6.00 11.64 -39.17
N THR A 2 6.26 10.39 -39.58
CA THR A 2 5.35 9.25 -39.40
C THR A 2 5.46 8.75 -37.96
N LYS A 3 4.36 8.74 -37.20
CA LYS A 3 4.31 8.14 -35.84
C LYS A 3 4.65 6.64 -35.97
N ALA A 4 5.79 6.22 -35.43
CA ALA A 4 6.10 4.80 -35.30
C ALA A 4 4.97 4.11 -34.51
N LYS A 5 4.40 3.05 -35.07
CA LYS A 5 3.41 2.20 -34.39
C LYS A 5 4.12 1.58 -33.17
N ARG A 6 3.73 2.00 -31.97
CA ARG A 6 4.29 1.49 -30.71
C ARG A 6 3.99 -0.01 -30.64
N ASP A 7 5.02 -0.85 -30.64
CA ASP A 7 4.85 -2.29 -30.49
C ASP A 7 4.26 -2.60 -29.10
N GLN A 8 3.03 -3.13 -29.07
CA GLN A 8 2.29 -3.43 -27.85
C GLN A 8 2.64 -4.81 -27.27
N ARG A 9 3.37 -5.66 -28.01
CA ARG A 9 3.69 -7.03 -27.53
C ARG A 9 4.47 -7.04 -26.21
N PRO A 10 5.52 -6.21 -26.02
CA PRO A 10 6.24 -6.17 -24.74
C PRO A 10 5.35 -5.68 -23.60
N TYR A 11 4.50 -4.69 -23.85
CA TYR A 11 3.56 -4.16 -22.87
C TYR A 11 2.54 -5.23 -22.44
N ASN A 12 1.96 -5.95 -23.39
CA ASN A 12 1.00 -7.02 -23.13
C ASN A 12 1.66 -8.19 -22.38
N MET A 13 2.92 -8.50 -22.67
CA MET A 13 3.69 -9.52 -21.95
C MET A 13 3.90 -9.10 -20.48
N VAL A 14 4.33 -7.86 -20.23
CA VAL A 14 4.49 -7.32 -18.88
C VAL A 14 3.15 -7.36 -18.14
N GLN A 15 2.06 -6.89 -18.74
CA GLN A 15 0.74 -6.93 -18.10
C GLN A 15 0.26 -8.34 -17.74
N ARG A 16 0.62 -9.35 -18.55
CA ARG A 16 0.28 -10.76 -18.26
C ARG A 16 1.09 -11.32 -17.09
N CYS A 17 2.36 -10.94 -16.97
CA CYS A 17 3.25 -11.47 -15.94
C CYS A 17 3.16 -10.70 -14.61
N LEU A 18 2.78 -9.43 -14.66
CA LEU A 18 2.82 -8.50 -13.53
C LEU A 18 2.07 -9.01 -12.28
N PRO A 19 0.83 -9.53 -12.37
CA PRO A 19 0.13 -10.02 -11.18
C PRO A 19 0.86 -11.19 -10.48
N GLY A 20 1.49 -12.06 -11.28
CA GLY A 20 2.26 -13.19 -10.77
C GLY A 20 3.55 -12.76 -10.07
N LEU A 21 4.23 -11.75 -10.61
CA LEU A 21 5.42 -11.13 -10.01
C LEU A 21 5.07 -10.43 -8.70
N ILE A 22 4.04 -9.58 -8.69
CA ILE A 22 3.55 -8.89 -7.49
C ILE A 22 3.24 -9.89 -6.38
N LEU A 23 2.48 -10.94 -6.69
CA LEU A 23 2.13 -11.97 -5.73
C LEU A 23 3.38 -12.68 -5.17
N ASN A 24 4.34 -13.04 -6.01
CA ASN A 24 5.59 -13.66 -5.54
C ASN A 24 6.36 -12.75 -4.60
N THR A 25 6.54 -11.49 -4.96
CA THR A 25 7.23 -10.51 -4.12
C THR A 25 6.56 -10.36 -2.76
N ILE A 26 5.21 -10.29 -2.72
CA ILE A 26 4.46 -10.19 -1.46
C ILE A 26 4.64 -11.47 -0.62
N LEU A 27 4.52 -12.65 -1.25
CA LEU A 27 4.62 -13.94 -0.56
C LEU A 27 6.00 -14.14 0.08
N GLU A 28 7.07 -13.94 -0.68
CA GLU A 28 8.44 -14.07 -0.17
C GLU A 28 8.71 -13.04 0.94
N THR A 29 8.20 -11.81 0.80
CA THR A 29 8.35 -10.78 1.84
C THR A 29 7.67 -11.18 3.15
N ILE A 30 6.41 -11.63 3.09
CA ILE A 30 5.59 -11.93 4.27
C ILE A 30 5.96 -13.26 4.93
N LYS A 31 6.52 -14.20 4.16
CA LYS A 31 6.94 -15.51 4.66
C LYS A 31 7.84 -15.38 5.88
N GLU A 32 8.80 -14.47 5.82
CA GLU A 32 9.83 -14.21 6.84
C GLU A 32 9.40 -13.18 7.92
N MET A 33 8.13 -12.79 7.97
CA MET A 33 7.61 -11.83 8.97
C MET A 33 6.83 -12.55 10.07
N ASP A 34 6.53 -11.87 11.18
CA ASP A 34 5.57 -12.40 12.16
C ASP A 34 4.13 -12.31 11.65
N ASN A 35 3.17 -12.86 12.39
CA ASN A 35 1.76 -12.64 12.07
C ASN A 35 1.38 -11.17 12.31
N PRO A 36 0.67 -10.50 11.38
CA PRO A 36 0.25 -9.10 11.54
C PRO A 36 -0.70 -8.88 12.72
N TYR A 37 -1.45 -9.91 13.08
CA TYR A 37 -2.40 -9.89 14.19
C TYR A 37 -2.60 -11.32 14.69
N GLN A 38 -3.09 -11.45 15.93
CA GLN A 38 -3.46 -12.74 16.49
C GLN A 38 -4.73 -13.26 15.82
N ALA A 39 -4.67 -14.51 15.32
CA ALA A 39 -5.84 -15.17 14.78
C ALA A 39 -6.88 -15.36 15.90
N ARG A 40 -8.11 -14.92 15.67
CA ARG A 40 -9.21 -15.25 16.58
C ARG A 40 -9.59 -16.71 16.37
N PRO A 41 -9.80 -17.51 17.42
CA PRO A 41 -10.37 -18.84 17.25
C PRO A 41 -11.72 -18.72 16.54
N GLY A 42 -11.94 -19.55 15.51
CA GLY A 42 -13.23 -19.54 14.82
C GLY A 42 -14.34 -20.08 15.72
N LEU A 43 -15.54 -19.53 15.56
CA LEU A 43 -16.74 -20.06 16.21
C LEU A 43 -17.05 -21.45 15.64
N GLY A 44 -17.28 -22.44 16.52
CA GLY A 44 -17.82 -23.75 16.14
C GLY A 44 -16.92 -24.58 15.22
N GLY A 45 -15.61 -24.64 15.48
CA GLY A 45 -14.69 -25.54 14.75
C GLY A 45 -14.28 -25.07 13.35
N MET A 46 -14.70 -23.88 12.91
CA MET A 46 -14.12 -23.26 11.71
C MET A 46 -12.68 -22.85 11.97
N THR A 47 -11.74 -23.34 11.16
CA THR A 47 -10.36 -22.85 11.16
C THR A 47 -10.35 -21.39 10.70
N ALA A 48 -9.84 -20.49 11.54
CA ALA A 48 -9.65 -19.11 11.19
C ALA A 48 -8.67 -18.98 10.02
N TYR A 49 -8.89 -18.00 9.13
CA TYR A 49 -7.94 -17.74 8.05
C TYR A 49 -6.58 -17.34 8.62
N PRO A 50 -5.47 -17.85 8.07
CA PRO A 50 -4.13 -17.48 8.54
C PRO A 50 -3.90 -15.96 8.42
N PRO A 51 -3.40 -15.28 9.46
CA PRO A 51 -3.18 -13.82 9.42
C PRO A 51 -2.28 -13.36 8.28
N LYS A 52 -1.16 -14.06 8.02
CA LYS A 52 -0.28 -13.80 6.88
C LYS A 52 -1.00 -13.91 5.54
N ALA A 53 -1.78 -14.98 5.35
CA ALA A 53 -2.54 -15.22 4.13
C ALA A 53 -3.55 -14.08 3.87
N MET A 54 -4.23 -13.62 4.92
CA MET A 54 -5.14 -12.48 4.82
C MET A 54 -4.42 -11.15 4.55
N ALA A 55 -3.25 -10.92 5.15
CA ALA A 55 -2.43 -9.76 4.82
C ALA A 55 -1.99 -9.78 3.35
N THR A 56 -1.56 -10.92 2.81
CA THR A 56 -1.26 -11.08 1.39
C THR A 56 -2.47 -10.73 0.52
N VAL A 57 -3.67 -11.17 0.87
CA VAL A 57 -4.90 -10.80 0.14
C VAL A 57 -5.14 -9.28 0.17
N CYS A 58 -5.00 -8.64 1.33
CA CYS A 58 -5.20 -7.20 1.47
C CYS A 58 -4.17 -6.39 0.68
N ILE A 59 -2.90 -6.79 0.72
CA ILE A 59 -1.82 -6.10 -0.01
C ILE A 59 -1.95 -6.31 -1.51
N LEU A 60 -2.27 -7.53 -1.96
CA LEU A 60 -2.52 -7.80 -3.38
C LEU A 60 -3.75 -7.03 -3.90
N MET A 61 -4.78 -6.89 -3.06
CA MET A 61 -5.96 -6.11 -3.39
C MET A 61 -5.58 -4.63 -3.64
N GLU A 62 -4.77 -4.02 -2.77
CA GLU A 62 -4.31 -2.64 -2.93
C GLU A 62 -3.36 -2.48 -4.12
N ALA A 63 -2.39 -3.39 -4.29
CA ALA A 63 -1.43 -3.36 -5.39
C ALA A 63 -2.11 -3.42 -6.78
N GLU A 64 -3.23 -4.12 -6.88
CA GLU A 64 -4.03 -4.25 -8.10
C GLU A 64 -5.21 -3.26 -8.16
N MET A 65 -5.33 -2.36 -7.16
CA MET A 65 -6.43 -1.39 -7.03
C MET A 65 -7.83 -2.03 -7.12
N ARG A 66 -7.99 -3.22 -6.53
CA ARG A 66 -9.22 -3.99 -6.57
C ARG A 66 -10.12 -3.63 -5.39
N THR A 67 -11.42 -3.50 -5.64
CA THR A 67 -12.38 -3.44 -4.52
C THR A 67 -12.51 -4.81 -3.87
N TYR A 68 -12.96 -4.89 -2.61
CA TYR A 68 -13.21 -6.16 -1.92
C TYR A 68 -14.04 -7.16 -2.74
N ARG A 69 -15.08 -6.68 -3.46
CA ARG A 69 -15.93 -7.54 -4.30
C ARG A 69 -15.15 -8.08 -5.50
N LYS A 70 -14.36 -7.22 -6.16
CA LYS A 70 -13.50 -7.62 -7.28
C LYS A 70 -12.40 -8.58 -6.83
N MET A 71 -11.88 -8.42 -5.62
CA MET A 71 -10.87 -9.32 -5.05
C MET A 71 -11.43 -10.72 -4.81
N VAL A 72 -12.64 -10.83 -4.23
CA VAL A 72 -13.32 -12.14 -4.10
C VAL A 72 -13.54 -12.80 -5.46
N GLY A 73 -14.00 -12.02 -6.46
CA GLY A 73 -14.17 -12.51 -7.82
C GLY A 73 -12.85 -13.01 -8.42
N TYR A 74 -11.77 -12.24 -8.27
CA TYR A 74 -10.43 -12.60 -8.72
C TYR A 74 -9.95 -13.91 -8.09
N LEU A 75 -10.06 -14.06 -6.76
CA LEU A 75 -9.65 -15.28 -6.06
C LEU A 75 -10.46 -16.51 -6.48
N ARG A 76 -11.75 -16.36 -6.80
CA ARG A 76 -12.58 -17.46 -7.34
C ARG A 76 -12.14 -17.89 -8.73
N MET A 77 -11.70 -16.95 -9.56
CA MET A 77 -11.24 -17.23 -10.92
C MET A 77 -9.81 -17.79 -10.98
N HIS A 78 -9.03 -17.65 -9.90
CA HIS A 78 -7.62 -18.08 -9.84
C HIS A 78 -7.37 -18.98 -8.61
N PRO A 79 -7.84 -20.25 -8.64
CA PRO A 79 -7.61 -21.19 -7.52
C PRO A 79 -6.13 -21.45 -7.23
N ASP A 80 -5.26 -21.30 -8.22
CA ASP A 80 -3.81 -21.38 -8.07
C ASP A 80 -3.26 -20.27 -7.15
N VAL A 81 -3.77 -19.05 -7.29
CA VAL A 81 -3.44 -17.92 -6.40
C VAL A 81 -3.89 -18.22 -4.97
N VAL A 82 -5.11 -18.76 -4.80
CA VAL A 82 -5.65 -19.14 -3.49
C VAL A 82 -4.76 -20.18 -2.80
N ARG A 83 -4.30 -21.20 -3.54
CA ARG A 83 -3.36 -22.21 -3.03
C ARG A 83 -2.02 -21.61 -2.65
N ARG A 84 -1.44 -20.75 -3.50
CA ARG A 84 -0.15 -20.10 -3.25
C ARG A 84 -0.18 -19.18 -2.03
N ILE A 85 -1.31 -18.52 -1.78
CA ILE A 85 -1.51 -17.69 -0.57
C ILE A 85 -1.69 -18.58 0.70
N GLY A 86 -1.98 -19.88 0.54
CA GLY A 86 -2.21 -20.79 1.66
C GLY A 86 -3.62 -20.70 2.24
N LEU A 87 -4.61 -20.33 1.42
CA LEU A 87 -6.00 -20.27 1.82
C LEU A 87 -6.71 -21.60 1.51
N SER A 88 -7.42 -22.16 2.48
CA SER A 88 -8.26 -23.35 2.30
C SER A 88 -9.55 -23.07 1.54
N LYS A 89 -10.04 -21.82 1.59
CA LYS A 89 -11.26 -21.35 0.92
C LYS A 89 -11.12 -19.87 0.57
N VAL A 90 -11.87 -19.41 -0.43
CA VAL A 90 -11.91 -17.99 -0.76
C VAL A 90 -12.63 -17.22 0.37
N PRO A 91 -12.00 -16.21 1.00
CA PRO A 91 -12.63 -15.39 2.02
C PRO A 91 -13.78 -14.56 1.44
N SER A 92 -14.76 -14.26 2.28
CA SER A 92 -15.86 -13.38 1.89
C SER A 92 -15.42 -11.90 1.85
N LYS A 93 -16.20 -11.04 1.19
CA LYS A 93 -15.96 -9.58 1.19
C LYS A 93 -15.82 -9.02 2.62
N SER A 94 -16.70 -9.41 3.53
CA SER A 94 -16.68 -8.93 4.91
C SER A 94 -15.49 -9.48 5.69
N THR A 95 -15.04 -10.71 5.39
CA THR A 95 -13.82 -11.29 5.95
C THR A 95 -12.58 -10.48 5.55
N ILE A 96 -12.43 -10.14 4.27
CA ILE A 96 -11.31 -9.32 3.78
C ILE A 96 -11.35 -7.93 4.43
N TRP A 97 -12.52 -7.29 4.47
CA TRP A 97 -12.67 -5.98 5.11
C TRP A 97 -12.30 -5.98 6.59
N ARG A 98 -12.71 -7.00 7.36
CA ARG A 98 -12.32 -7.14 8.77
C ARG A 98 -10.83 -7.33 8.93
N ALA A 99 -10.23 -8.22 8.13
CA ALA A 99 -8.78 -8.44 8.17
C ALA A 99 -8.00 -7.17 7.83
N TYR A 100 -8.46 -6.41 6.83
CA TYR A 100 -7.87 -5.13 6.46
C TYR A 100 -7.78 -4.17 7.65
N GLY A 101 -8.86 -4.04 8.43
CA GLY A 101 -8.88 -3.20 9.64
C GLY A 101 -8.08 -3.74 10.83
N MET A 102 -7.59 -4.98 10.77
CA MET A 102 -6.78 -5.60 11.82
C MET A 102 -5.28 -5.54 11.55
N ILE A 103 -4.85 -5.23 10.33
CA ILE A 103 -3.43 -5.16 9.98
C ILE A 103 -2.85 -3.84 10.52
N PRO A 104 -1.84 -3.89 11.41
CA PRO A 104 -1.22 -2.68 11.92
C PRO A 104 -0.46 -1.92 10.81
N GLU A 105 -0.43 -0.60 10.89
CA GLU A 105 0.36 0.24 9.98
C GLU A 105 1.85 -0.14 10.01
N LEU A 106 2.40 -0.41 11.20
CA LEU A 106 3.80 -0.83 11.34
C LEU A 106 4.12 -2.10 10.56
N TYR A 107 3.17 -3.03 10.47
CA TYR A 107 3.33 -4.24 9.65
C TYR A 107 3.40 -3.90 8.16
N LEU A 108 2.52 -3.02 7.68
CA LEU A 108 2.52 -2.56 6.29
C LEU A 108 3.81 -1.80 5.94
N ARG A 109 4.30 -0.97 6.86
CA ARG A 109 5.56 -0.24 6.70
C ARG A 109 6.75 -1.19 6.59
N GLU A 110 6.80 -2.23 7.42
CA GLU A 110 7.85 -3.25 7.35
C GLU A 110 7.79 -4.04 6.03
N VAL A 111 6.59 -4.45 5.58
CA VAL A 111 6.42 -5.09 4.25
C VAL A 111 6.95 -4.16 3.15
N HIS A 112 6.54 -2.89 3.18
CA HIS A 112 6.95 -1.90 2.19
C HIS A 112 8.47 -1.74 2.15
N LEU A 113 9.11 -1.56 3.31
CA LEU A 113 10.57 -1.39 3.40
C LEU A 113 11.31 -2.63 2.88
N ARG A 114 10.82 -3.84 3.14
CA ARG A 114 11.41 -5.07 2.60
C ARG A 114 11.28 -5.17 1.08
N ILE A 115 10.12 -4.82 0.52
CA ILE A 115 9.91 -4.81 -0.94
C ILE A 115 10.81 -3.78 -1.62
N VAL A 116 10.93 -2.60 -1.02
CA VAL A 116 11.59 -1.46 -1.66
C VAL A 116 13.11 -1.48 -1.49
N ARG A 117 13.64 -2.16 -0.46
CA ARG A 117 15.08 -2.32 -0.23
C ARG A 117 15.82 -2.81 -1.47
N ASP A 118 15.22 -3.71 -2.23
CA ASP A 118 15.83 -4.33 -3.41
C ASP A 118 15.64 -3.48 -4.70
N ILE A 119 14.93 -2.36 -4.62
CA ILE A 119 14.53 -1.52 -5.76
C ILE A 119 15.27 -0.17 -5.75
N MET A 120 15.95 0.21 -4.67
CA MET A 120 16.55 1.54 -4.56
C MET A 120 17.70 1.74 -5.58
N ALA A 121 17.59 2.79 -6.39
CA ALA A 121 18.56 3.16 -7.42
C ALA A 121 19.35 4.45 -7.08
N GLY A 122 18.88 5.23 -6.09
CA GLY A 122 19.66 6.25 -5.40
C GLY A 122 19.36 7.71 -5.76
N TYR A 123 18.34 7.98 -6.59
CA TYR A 123 17.92 9.35 -6.92
C TYR A 123 16.65 9.72 -6.14
N LEU A 124 16.79 10.45 -5.04
CA LEU A 124 15.68 10.66 -4.09
C LEU A 124 15.03 12.04 -4.23
N VAL A 125 13.70 12.07 -4.26
CA VAL A 125 12.89 13.30 -4.22
C VAL A 125 11.83 13.17 -3.14
N GLY A 126 11.63 14.26 -2.39
CA GLY A 126 10.51 14.39 -1.47
C GLY A 126 9.39 15.20 -2.10
N ASP A 127 8.14 14.76 -1.89
CA ASP A 127 6.95 15.57 -2.17
C ASP A 127 5.93 15.45 -1.02
N SER A 128 5.07 16.46 -0.90
CA SER A 128 4.05 16.56 0.14
C SER A 128 2.69 16.85 -0.46
N THR A 129 1.68 16.06 -0.10
CA THR A 129 0.31 16.20 -0.61
C THR A 129 -0.72 16.26 0.51
N GLY A 130 -1.72 17.13 0.36
CA GLY A 130 -2.82 17.28 1.31
C GLY A 130 -3.96 16.31 1.01
N TYR A 131 -4.36 15.51 2.00
CA TYR A 131 -5.51 14.63 1.90
C TYR A 131 -6.67 15.16 2.76
N SER A 132 -7.75 15.60 2.12
CA SER A 132 -8.96 16.05 2.81
C SER A 132 -9.84 14.85 3.18
N GLY A 133 -10.19 14.73 4.46
CA GLY A 133 -11.05 13.65 4.95
C GLY A 133 -12.53 14.04 5.04
N ASN A 134 -13.34 13.14 5.61
CA ASN A 134 -14.74 13.39 5.96
C ASN A 134 -14.92 14.08 7.32
N ARG A 135 -13.83 14.30 8.06
CA ARG A 135 -13.86 15.03 9.33
C ARG A 135 -13.94 16.52 9.04
N PHE A 136 -14.81 17.22 9.75
CA PHE A 136 -14.89 18.67 9.68
C PHE A 136 -14.27 19.29 10.93
N VAL A 137 -13.57 20.41 10.76
CA VAL A 137 -12.91 21.18 11.82
C VAL A 137 -13.47 22.60 11.84
N ARG A 138 -13.61 23.18 13.04
CA ARG A 138 -13.92 24.60 13.20
C ARG A 138 -12.65 25.41 12.93
N TRP A 139 -12.79 26.42 12.09
CA TRP A 139 -11.72 27.30 11.65
C TRP A 139 -12.16 28.75 11.85
N PHE A 140 -11.35 29.57 12.52
CA PHE A 140 -11.68 30.99 12.66
C PHE A 140 -11.09 31.78 11.49
N SER A 141 -11.96 32.41 10.69
CA SER A 141 -11.52 33.24 9.57
C SER A 141 -11.26 34.67 10.06
N ILE A 142 -9.98 35.04 10.21
CA ILE A 142 -9.58 36.39 10.62
C ILE A 142 -10.12 37.45 9.65
N ARG A 143 -10.15 37.16 8.34
CA ARG A 143 -10.64 38.07 7.30
C ARG A 143 -12.14 38.37 7.39
N HIS A 144 -12.93 37.42 7.88
CA HIS A 144 -14.39 37.53 7.93
C HIS A 144 -14.95 37.60 9.36
N GLY A 145 -14.08 37.66 10.37
CA GLY A 145 -14.45 37.78 11.78
C GLY A 145 -15.35 36.67 12.31
N ARG A 146 -15.43 35.52 11.63
CA ARG A 146 -16.41 34.46 11.93
C ARG A 146 -15.76 33.08 11.98
N ALA A 147 -16.32 32.22 12.81
CA ALA A 147 -16.03 30.80 12.81
C ALA A 147 -16.69 30.14 11.58
N GLU A 148 -15.90 29.39 10.83
CA GLU A 148 -16.32 28.59 9.68
C GLU A 148 -16.05 27.12 9.97
N THR A 149 -16.78 26.23 9.30
CA THR A 149 -16.52 24.79 9.35
C THR A 149 -15.82 24.40 8.05
N LYS A 150 -14.60 23.89 8.13
CA LYS A 150 -13.83 23.40 6.97
C LYS A 150 -13.65 21.89 7.08
N ARG A 151 -13.44 21.21 5.94
CA ARG A 151 -12.98 19.81 5.99
C ARG A 151 -11.57 19.79 6.57
N GLY A 152 -11.38 18.98 7.60
CA GLY A 152 -10.07 18.66 8.11
C GLY A 152 -9.27 17.93 7.05
N TRP A 153 -7.97 18.18 7.04
CA TRP A 153 -7.02 17.57 6.14
C TRP A 153 -5.79 17.09 6.92
N ILE A 154 -5.09 16.13 6.35
CA ILE A 154 -3.78 15.67 6.80
C ILE A 154 -2.78 15.89 5.67
N LYS A 155 -1.50 15.98 5.99
CA LYS A 155 -0.45 16.08 4.98
C LYS A 155 0.34 14.78 4.94
N LEU A 156 0.40 14.16 3.77
CA LEU A 156 1.22 13.00 3.48
C LEU A 156 2.53 13.49 2.87
N HIS A 157 3.64 13.13 3.50
CA HIS A 157 4.99 13.35 2.98
C HIS A 157 5.50 12.02 2.45
N SER A 158 6.04 12.01 1.25
CA SER A 158 6.56 10.80 0.61
C SER A 158 7.94 11.05 0.03
N ILE A 159 8.85 10.10 0.24
CA ILE A 159 10.16 10.07 -0.39
C ILE A 159 10.10 9.05 -1.51
N ILE A 160 10.52 9.45 -2.71
CA ILE A 160 10.38 8.67 -3.93
C ILE A 160 11.74 8.55 -4.60
N ASP A 161 12.09 7.35 -5.04
CA ASP A 161 13.20 7.16 -5.97
C ASP A 161 12.75 7.52 -7.39
N ILE A 162 13.38 8.49 -8.05
CA ILE A 162 12.96 8.94 -9.39
C ILE A 162 13.14 7.85 -10.45
N ALA A 163 14.22 7.07 -10.34
CA ALA A 163 14.59 6.10 -11.36
C ALA A 163 13.63 4.91 -11.34
N THR A 164 13.26 4.43 -10.15
CA THR A 164 12.34 3.28 -10.00
C THR A 164 10.89 3.67 -9.75
N ARG A 165 10.65 4.94 -9.40
CA ARG A 165 9.35 5.48 -8.96
C ARG A 165 8.79 4.78 -7.72
N ALA A 166 9.64 4.08 -6.97
CA ALA A 166 9.27 3.48 -5.72
C ALA A 166 9.14 4.57 -4.65
N ILE A 167 8.03 4.56 -3.91
CA ILE A 167 7.95 5.25 -2.63
C ILE A 167 8.90 4.49 -1.69
N LEU A 168 9.82 5.19 -1.03
CA LEU A 168 10.82 4.61 -0.13
C LEU A 168 10.43 4.75 1.34
N ASP A 169 9.83 5.88 1.68
CA ASP A 169 9.31 6.15 3.01
C ASP A 169 8.18 7.17 2.91
N TYR A 170 7.33 7.19 3.93
CA TYR A 170 6.28 8.18 4.07
C TYR A 170 6.01 8.48 5.54
N TYR A 171 5.50 9.67 5.80
CA TYR A 171 4.98 10.04 7.11
C TYR A 171 3.80 11.00 6.97
N ILE A 172 2.89 10.95 7.93
CA ILE A 172 1.69 11.77 7.96
C ILE A 172 1.82 12.80 9.07
N THR A 173 1.52 14.06 8.75
CA THR A 173 1.49 15.16 9.73
C THR A 173 0.12 15.83 9.72
N ASP A 174 -0.04 16.77 10.65
CA ASP A 174 -1.12 17.76 10.56
C ASP A 174 -1.08 18.49 9.20
N GLY A 175 -2.26 18.87 8.70
CA GLY A 175 -2.40 19.48 7.38
C GLY A 175 -1.71 20.84 7.22
N TYR A 176 -1.36 21.51 8.32
CA TYR A 176 -0.64 22.79 8.34
C TYR A 176 0.87 22.66 8.57
N ALA A 177 1.40 21.42 8.69
CA ALA A 177 2.84 21.21 8.78
C ALA A 177 3.55 21.72 7.52
N ALA A 178 4.82 22.10 7.65
CA ALA A 178 5.66 22.50 6.51
C ALA A 178 5.78 21.36 5.49
N ASP A 179 5.91 21.70 4.21
CA ASP A 179 6.24 20.72 3.16
C ASP A 179 7.63 20.14 3.37
N ILE A 180 7.93 19.03 2.71
CA ILE A 180 9.23 18.39 2.81
C ILE A 180 10.31 19.29 2.16
N THR A 181 11.08 19.98 3.00
CA THR A 181 12.20 20.82 2.55
C THR A 181 13.50 20.06 2.68
N GLY A 182 13.74 19.12 1.76
CA GLY A 182 15.04 18.46 1.55
C GLY A 182 15.51 17.49 2.65
N GLY A 183 15.82 16.25 2.24
CA GLY A 183 16.80 15.39 2.89
C GLY A 183 16.49 14.87 4.31
N TYR A 184 15.27 14.43 4.60
CA TYR A 184 15.04 13.59 5.79
C TYR A 184 15.00 12.12 5.43
N GLY A 185 16.07 11.41 5.74
CA GLY A 185 16.13 9.95 5.71
C GLY A 185 17.54 9.49 6.10
N PRO A 186 17.71 8.31 6.72
CA PRO A 186 19.03 7.75 7.02
C PRO A 186 19.91 7.52 5.77
N TYR A 187 19.37 7.73 4.57
CA TYR A 187 20.05 7.64 3.28
C TYR A 187 20.66 8.97 2.79
N ALA A 188 20.43 10.09 3.48
CA ALA A 188 20.98 11.40 3.11
C ALA A 188 22.43 11.62 3.59
N GLN A 189 22.99 10.70 4.38
CA GLN A 189 24.39 10.75 4.81
C GLN A 189 25.15 9.57 4.21
N GLY A 190 25.79 9.78 3.06
CA GLY A 190 26.61 8.72 2.47
C GLY A 190 27.12 9.01 1.07
N ARG A 191 28.05 9.97 0.95
CA ARG A 191 29.20 10.00 0.03
C ARG A 191 29.78 11.42 0.00
N SER A 192 30.45 11.77 1.09
CA SER A 192 31.58 12.70 1.02
C SER A 192 32.82 11.87 0.69
N GLY A 193 33.19 11.85 -0.59
CA GLY A 193 34.59 11.64 -0.99
C GLY A 193 35.29 12.98 -1.02
#